data_AF-A0A526YF21-F1
#
_entry.id   AF-A0A526YF21-F1
#
_cell.length_a   1.000
_cell.length_b   1.000
_cell.length_c   1.000
_cell.angle_alpha   90.00
_cell.angle_beta   90.00
_cell.angle_gamma   90.00
#
_symmetry.space_group_name_H-M   'P 1'
#
loop_
_entity.id
_entity.type
_entity.pdbx_description
1 polymer ?
#
loop_
_entity_poly.entity_id
_entity_poly.type
_entity_poly.pdbx_seq_one_letter_code
_entity_poly.pdbx_strand_id
1 'polypeptide(L)'
;YGVAAAARSVGASALDLGIAPDRKEAIAALVTKAVDAGADVIVTLGGASVGDHDLVHDVLTGEGMALDFWRIAMRPGKPLMFGRLGDI
;
A
#
# COMPACT_ATOMS: atom_id res chain seq x y z
N TYR A 1 1.71 -7.43 12.09
CA TYR A 1 2.89 -7.08 12.92
C TYR A 1 4.24 -7.22 12.21
N GLY A 2 4.49 -8.22 11.34
CA GLY A 2 5.84 -8.44 10.76
C GLY A 2 6.46 -7.24 10.03
N VAL A 3 5.71 -6.56 9.17
CA VAL A 3 6.23 -5.40 8.42
C VAL A 3 6.54 -4.21 9.32
N ALA A 4 5.66 -3.89 10.28
CA ALA A 4 5.93 -2.82 11.24
C ALA A 4 7.18 -3.10 12.09
N ALA A 5 7.41 -4.36 12.48
CA ALA A 5 8.63 -4.76 13.18
C ALA A 5 9.89 -4.64 12.29
N ALA A 6 9.81 -5.06 11.02
CA ALA A 6 10.92 -4.92 10.08
C ALA A 6 11.28 -3.45 9.84
N ALA A 7 10.29 -2.57 9.64
CA ALA A 7 10.51 -1.13 9.51
C ALA A 7 11.22 -0.55 10.75
N ARG A 8 10.73 -0.88 11.96
CA ARG A 8 11.36 -0.43 13.21
C ARG A 8 12.79 -0.96 13.39
N SER A 9 13.08 -2.17 12.93
CA SER A 9 14.43 -2.76 13.03
C SER A 9 15.50 -2.02 12.21
N VAL A 10 15.08 -1.26 11.19
CA VAL A 10 15.97 -0.41 10.38
C VAL A 10 15.87 1.07 10.74
N GLY A 11 15.26 1.40 11.89
CA GLY A 11 15.17 2.76 12.42
C GLY A 11 14.00 3.60 11.90
N ALA A 12 13.08 3.03 11.10
CA ALA A 12 11.90 3.75 10.64
C ALA A 12 10.82 3.84 11.73
N SER A 13 10.07 4.94 11.72
CA SER A 13 8.80 5.03 12.46
C SER A 13 7.71 4.27 11.71
N ALA A 14 6.90 3.50 12.43
CA ALA A 14 5.80 2.73 11.82
C ALA A 14 4.46 3.21 12.36
N LEU A 15 3.67 3.83 11.49
CA LEU A 15 2.28 4.20 11.70
C LEU A 15 1.38 3.01 11.33
N ASP A 16 0.73 2.40 12.32
CA ASP A 16 -0.24 1.33 12.09
C ASP A 16 -1.64 1.93 11.92
N LEU A 17 -2.20 1.82 10.71
CA LEU A 17 -3.53 2.34 10.36
C LEU A 17 -4.65 1.31 10.54
N GLY A 18 -4.31 0.09 11.00
CA GLY A 18 -5.26 -1.00 11.22
C GLY A 18 -5.68 -1.71 9.93
N ILE A 19 -6.84 -2.38 10.01
CA ILE A 19 -7.37 -3.21 8.91
C ILE A 19 -8.52 -2.46 8.24
N ALA A 20 -8.36 -2.16 6.94
CA ALA A 20 -9.45 -1.65 6.12
C ALA A 20 -10.42 -2.80 5.77
N PRO A 21 -11.74 -2.61 5.87
CA PRO A 21 -12.71 -3.46 5.17
C PRO A 21 -12.47 -3.44 3.65
N ASP A 22 -12.83 -4.52 2.96
CA ASP A 22 -12.73 -4.64 1.49
C ASP A 22 -13.76 -3.75 0.76
N ARG A 23 -13.61 -2.42 0.90
CA ARG A 23 -14.41 -1.38 0.26
C ARG A 23 -13.49 -0.24 -0.15
N LYS A 24 -13.67 0.27 -1.37
CA LYS A 24 -12.79 1.30 -1.96
C LYS A 24 -12.70 2.54 -1.07
N GLU A 25 -13.82 2.99 -0.54
CA GLU A 25 -13.91 4.20 0.29
C GLU A 25 -13.17 4.04 1.62
N ALA A 26 -13.20 2.83 2.19
CA ALA A 26 -12.52 2.54 3.45
C ALA A 26 -11.00 2.47 3.26
N ILE A 27 -10.54 1.91 2.14
CA ILE A 27 -9.13 1.87 1.76
C ILE A 27 -8.64 3.30 1.48
N ALA A 28 -9.38 4.07 0.67
CA ALA A 28 -9.05 5.46 0.34
C ALA A 28 -8.92 6.32 1.61
N ALA A 29 -9.85 6.20 2.55
CA ALA A 29 -9.79 6.92 3.82
C ALA A 29 -8.54 6.60 4.66
N LEU A 30 -7.99 5.38 4.58
CA LEU A 30 -6.73 5.04 5.24
C LEU A 30 -5.52 5.58 4.47
N VAL A 31 -5.55 5.58 3.14
CA VAL A 31 -4.52 6.20 2.30
C VAL A 31 -4.43 7.69 2.61
N THR A 32 -5.55 8.42 2.61
CA THR A 32 -5.59 9.85 2.97
C THR A 32 -5.02 10.09 4.36
N LYS A 33 -5.37 9.26 5.36
CA LYS A 33 -4.80 9.37 6.71
C LYS A 33 -3.29 9.19 6.75
N ALA A 34 -2.73 8.31 5.91
CA ALA A 34 -1.28 8.12 5.81
C ALA A 34 -0.60 9.38 5.24
N VAL A 35 -1.18 9.93 4.17
CA VAL A 35 -0.70 11.16 3.52
C VAL A 35 -0.77 12.35 4.48
N ASP A 36 -1.92 12.56 5.13
CA ASP A 36 -2.13 13.64 6.10
C ASP A 36 -1.20 13.55 7.32
N ALA A 37 -0.81 12.33 7.71
CA ALA A 37 0.16 12.09 8.76
C ALA A 37 1.62 12.34 8.33
N GLY A 38 1.86 12.66 7.06
CA GLY A 38 3.18 12.90 6.49
C GLY A 38 4.01 11.62 6.33
N ALA A 39 3.37 10.49 5.99
CA ALA A 39 4.08 9.24 5.76
C ALA A 39 4.96 9.31 4.50
N ASP A 40 6.22 8.90 4.60
CA ASP A 40 7.14 8.83 3.44
C ASP A 40 6.99 7.54 2.62
N VAL A 41 6.37 6.50 3.19
CA VAL A 41 6.13 5.21 2.52
C VAL A 41 4.82 4.61 3.01
N ILE A 42 3.96 4.18 2.08
CA ILE A 42 2.74 3.43 2.39
C ILE A 42 2.97 1.96 2.00
N VAL A 43 2.76 1.05 2.96
CA VAL A 43 2.83 -0.40 2.72
C VAL A 43 1.48 -1.03 3.04
N THR A 44 0.86 -1.64 2.04
CA THR A 44 -0.37 -2.41 2.22
C THR A 44 -0.06 -3.89 2.42
N LEU A 45 -0.86 -4.57 3.24
CA LEU A 45 -0.72 -5.99 3.52
C LEU A 45 -2.02 -6.70 3.12
N GLY A 46 -1.92 -7.64 2.18
CA GLY A 46 -3.11 -8.21 1.54
C GLY A 46 -3.68 -7.25 0.49
N GLY A 47 -4.79 -7.63 -0.14
CA GLY A 47 -5.44 -6.83 -1.19
C GLY A 47 -4.72 -6.81 -2.54
N ALA A 48 -3.39 -6.95 -2.58
CA ALA A 48 -2.60 -7.08 -3.80
C ALA A 48 -2.80 -8.46 -4.45
N SER A 49 -3.80 -8.59 -5.32
CA SER A 49 -4.13 -9.82 -6.05
C SER A 49 -3.96 -9.58 -7.54
N VAL A 50 -3.54 -10.60 -8.29
CA VAL A 50 -3.43 -10.49 -9.77
C VAL A 50 -4.77 -10.65 -10.51
N GLY A 51 -5.91 -10.51 -9.81
CA GLY A 51 -7.25 -10.72 -10.36
C GLY A 51 -8.01 -9.40 -10.60
N ASP A 52 -9.16 -9.51 -11.27
CA ASP A 52 -9.97 -8.38 -11.77
C ASP A 52 -10.57 -7.45 -10.69
N HIS A 53 -10.32 -7.71 -9.40
CA HIS A 53 -10.83 -6.91 -8.27
C HIS A 53 -9.72 -6.61 -7.26
N ASP A 54 -8.57 -6.09 -7.72
CA ASP A 54 -7.56 -5.53 -6.82
C ASP A 54 -7.99 -4.13 -6.37
N LEU A 55 -8.72 -4.08 -5.26
CA LEU A 55 -9.23 -2.83 -4.69
C LEU A 55 -8.10 -1.86 -4.31
N VAL A 56 -6.93 -2.39 -3.94
CA VAL A 56 -5.78 -1.56 -3.54
C VAL A 56 -5.17 -0.89 -4.77
N HIS A 57 -5.00 -1.63 -5.86
CA HIS A 57 -4.57 -1.08 -7.14
C HIS A 57 -5.52 0.01 -7.64
N ASP A 58 -6.82 -0.29 -7.68
CA ASP A 58 -7.84 0.65 -8.14
C ASP A 58 -7.88 1.93 -7.30
N VAL A 59 -7.80 1.81 -5.97
CA VAL A 59 -7.83 2.97 -5.08
C VAL A 59 -6.55 3.79 -5.24
N LEU A 60 -5.37 3.17 -5.16
CA LEU A 60 -4.13 3.94 -5.24
C LEU A 60 -3.98 4.65 -6.58
N THR A 61 -4.31 3.99 -7.69
CA THR A 61 -4.28 4.64 -9.02
C THR A 61 -5.36 5.73 -9.14
N GLY A 62 -6.54 5.53 -8.55
CA GLY A 62 -7.60 6.53 -8.46
C GLY A 62 -7.23 7.77 -7.62
N GLU A 63 -6.44 7.58 -6.57
CA GLU A 63 -5.86 8.65 -5.75
C GLU A 63 -4.65 9.34 -6.43
N GLY A 64 -4.31 8.93 -7.67
CA GLY A 64 -3.26 9.56 -8.47
C GLY A 64 -1.89 8.92 -8.32
N MET A 65 -1.79 7.69 -7.79
CA MET A 65 -0.54 6.95 -7.76
C MET A 65 -0.04 6.68 -9.20
N ALA A 66 1.15 7.17 -9.50
CA ALA A 66 1.91 6.79 -10.68
C ALA A 66 2.50 5.39 -10.46
N LEU A 67 1.93 4.40 -11.13
CA LEU A 67 2.38 3.00 -11.06
C LEU A 67 3.69 2.81 -11.83
N ASP A 68 4.74 2.34 -11.15
CA ASP A 68 6.02 2.03 -11.78
C ASP A 68 6.04 0.59 -12.29
N PHE A 69 5.67 -0.36 -11.44
CA PHE A 69 5.54 -1.75 -11.84
C PHE A 69 4.44 -2.49 -11.10
N TRP A 70 3.84 -3.42 -11.83
CA TRP A 70 2.86 -4.36 -11.31
C TRP A 70 3.15 -5.75 -11.83
N ARG A 71 3.40 -6.65 -10.87
CA ARG A 71 3.95 -8.01 -11.03
C ARG A 71 5.45 -8.02 -11.28
N ILE A 72 6.13 -8.93 -10.59
CA ILE A 72 7.56 -9.19 -10.78
C ILE A 72 7.81 -10.68 -10.95
N ALA A 73 8.89 -11.02 -11.66
CA ALA A 73 9.29 -12.40 -11.92
C ALA A 73 9.95 -13.04 -10.68
N MET A 74 9.17 -13.30 -9.63
CA MET A 74 9.63 -13.92 -8.39
C MET A 74 8.69 -15.03 -7.89
N ARG A 75 9.17 -15.91 -7.00
CA ARG A 75 8.36 -16.93 -6.32
C ARG A 75 8.93 -17.25 -4.93
N PRO A 76 8.12 -17.16 -3.84
CA PRO A 76 6.78 -16.54 -3.77
C PRO A 76 6.85 -15.02 -4.00
N GLY A 77 5.70 -14.35 -4.28
CA GLY A 77 5.62 -12.88 -4.35
C GLY A 77 5.35 -12.27 -5.73
N LYS A 78 4.91 -13.06 -6.72
CA LYS A 78 4.57 -12.56 -8.07
C LYS A 78 3.67 -11.30 -8.07
N PRO A 79 2.57 -11.18 -7.29
CA PRO A 79 1.86 -9.91 -7.13
C PRO A 79 2.65 -8.98 -6.22
N LEU A 80 3.36 -8.03 -6.82
CA LEU A 80 3.91 -6.85 -6.15
C LEU A 80 3.54 -5.63 -6.96
N MET A 81 3.10 -4.58 -6.26
CA MET A 81 2.80 -3.28 -6.83
C MET A 81 3.71 -2.25 -6.18
N PHE A 82 4.27 -1.36 -7.00
CA PHE A 82 5.09 -0.25 -6.55
C PHE A 82 4.84 0.96 -7.44
N GLY A 83 4.86 2.13 -6.85
CA GLY A 83 4.62 3.40 -7.50
C GLY A 83 4.76 4.55 -6.52
N ARG A 84 4.48 5.75 -7.02
CA ARG A 84 4.59 7.03 -6.29
C ARG A 84 3.22 7.69 -6.18
N LEU A 85 2.85 8.15 -5.00
CA LEU A 85 1.61 8.87 -4.73
C LEU A 85 1.93 10.31 -4.28
N GLY A 86 1.83 11.27 -5.21
CA GLY A 86 2.24 12.65 -4.95
C GLY A 86 3.75 12.74 -4.66
N ASP A 87 4.11 13.31 -3.51
CA ASP A 87 5.51 13.42 -3.06
C ASP A 87 5.99 12.20 -2.25
N ILE A 88 5.12 11.19 -2.09
CA ILE A 88 5.35 9.94 -1.33
C ILE A 88 5.69 8.80 -2.29
#